data_AF-A0A4V2J4X3-F1
#
_entry.id   AF-A0A4V2J4X3-F1
#
_cell.length_a   1.000
_cell.length_b   1.000
_cell.length_c   1.000
_cell.angle_alpha   90.00
_cell.angle_beta   90.00
_cell.angle_gamma   90.00
#
_symmetry.space_group_name_H-M   'P 1'
#
loop_
_entity.id
_entity.type
_entity.pdbx_description
1 polymer ?
#
loop_
_entity_poly.entity_id
_entity_poly.type
_entity_poly.pdbx_seq_one_letter_code
_entity_poly.pdbx_strand_id
1 'polypeptide(L)'
;MKLTYIHVRDYGALRDLQLDCSQPLTLVYGRNEAGKSTLLQFIRAVLFGFPSRQQGAAGGAIGVLDSQGRPARIERYAAANGKSAASSALRIVYEDGTAAGEAKLAELLGGISAQLFGQVFAFGLGELQELSTLQGEEISGYIYSAGLGASASRIRQAEKKLAAGLDQMYKPRGKLQPINKLVQRVAELEAALRSDPDAVAEYDHLRTRIQETEQRILQLSDRKDQLAAGLQMVRTALQLSDSWSRWLAVQAQLSGLPVTEHFPEEAVPRLDAYLAEQERLFGELDKLALKREQLQRELDKPERSEVSFAPEAQAELSGLLERSAAYRDNQAAAAELRAELEHAETELGKLLKRIDPGWDEAALAAFPQTIALREQIREFREAFAELAQRQLHAEAEEMMLAREAGYAAAEREQAETALNGYRERHSESLSLFARFPAQEWKAQLDELRRLAADWQQAEAELRFAEERAAHDSAAREQLRSEQRASARRLALVLAALALAAPGALLAA
;
A
#
# COMPACT_ATOMS: atom_id res chain seq x y z
N MET A 1 27.29 -70.65 61.32
CA MET A 1 28.37 -71.61 61.64
C MET A 1 28.86 -71.34 63.06
N LYS A 2 29.04 -72.38 63.89
CA LYS A 2 29.65 -72.28 65.22
C LYS A 2 30.89 -73.20 65.29
N LEU A 3 32.01 -72.74 65.84
CA LEU A 3 33.22 -73.55 65.97
C LEU A 3 33.12 -74.46 67.21
N THR A 4 33.54 -75.72 67.09
CA THR A 4 33.43 -76.73 68.19
C THR A 4 34.76 -77.26 68.67
N TYR A 5 35.75 -77.42 67.79
CA TYR A 5 37.12 -77.77 68.18
C TYR A 5 38.11 -77.29 67.13
N ILE A 6 39.38 -77.18 67.53
CA ILE A 6 40.50 -76.84 66.65
C ILE A 6 41.57 -77.91 66.82
N HIS A 7 42.02 -78.48 65.71
CA HIS A 7 43.15 -79.40 65.65
C HIS A 7 44.20 -78.86 64.68
N VAL A 8 45.31 -78.38 65.22
CA VAL A 8 46.46 -77.91 64.44
C VAL A 8 47.47 -79.04 64.36
N ARG A 9 47.69 -79.59 63.17
CA ARG A 9 48.75 -80.58 62.97
C ARG A 9 50.10 -79.89 62.89
N ASP A 10 50.21 -78.88 62.02
CA ASP A 10 51.40 -78.04 61.87
C ASP A 10 50.99 -76.67 61.30
N TYR A 11 51.31 -75.57 61.99
CA TYR A 11 51.09 -74.20 61.48
C TYR A 11 51.96 -73.18 62.24
N GLY A 12 53.00 -72.67 61.58
CA GLY A 12 53.93 -71.73 62.22
C GLY A 12 54.68 -72.38 63.38
N ALA A 13 54.51 -71.85 64.59
CA ALA A 13 55.09 -72.42 65.82
C ALA A 13 54.18 -73.47 66.50
N LEU A 14 52.96 -73.68 66.02
CA LEU A 14 51.98 -74.61 66.59
C LEU A 14 52.14 -75.99 65.97
N ARG A 15 52.35 -77.02 66.78
CA ARG A 15 52.48 -78.43 66.34
C ARG A 15 51.63 -79.33 67.24
N ASP A 16 50.87 -80.21 66.61
CA ASP A 16 50.01 -81.21 67.25
C ASP A 16 49.17 -80.67 68.42
N LEU A 17 48.49 -79.54 68.19
CA LEU A 17 47.69 -78.84 69.19
C LEU A 17 46.20 -79.17 69.00
N GLN A 18 45.55 -79.65 70.05
CA GLN A 18 44.11 -79.87 70.11
C GLN A 18 43.46 -78.94 71.14
N LEU A 19 42.43 -78.21 70.73
CA LEU A 19 41.66 -77.31 71.58
C LEU A 19 40.17 -77.59 71.44
N ASP A 20 39.49 -77.74 72.57
CA ASP A 20 38.03 -77.79 72.62
C ASP A 20 37.47 -76.36 72.63
N CYS A 21 36.51 -76.09 71.76
CA CYS A 21 35.81 -74.82 71.60
C CYS A 21 34.28 -75.00 71.67
N SER A 22 33.80 -76.08 72.26
CA SER A 22 32.37 -76.43 72.34
C SER A 22 31.54 -75.42 73.15
N GLN A 23 32.17 -74.77 74.12
CA GLN A 23 31.56 -73.79 75.02
C GLN A 23 31.19 -72.47 74.29
N PRO A 24 30.18 -71.72 74.77
CA PRO A 24 29.79 -70.44 74.17
C PRO A 24 30.89 -69.37 74.19
N LEU A 25 31.81 -69.46 75.15
CA LEU A 25 32.97 -68.58 75.30
C LEU A 25 34.21 -69.43 75.58
N THR A 26 35.23 -69.29 74.74
CA THR A 26 36.53 -69.97 74.90
C THR A 26 37.62 -68.92 75.04
N LEU A 27 38.30 -68.91 76.19
CA LEU A 27 39.42 -68.00 76.45
C LEU A 27 40.76 -68.72 76.23
N VAL A 28 41.54 -68.26 75.25
CA VAL A 28 42.90 -68.75 75.01
C VAL A 28 43.90 -67.75 75.61
N TYR A 29 44.61 -68.13 76.66
CA TYR A 29 45.57 -67.28 77.36
C TYR A 29 46.97 -67.93 77.44
N GLY A 30 48.00 -67.10 77.61
CA GLY A 30 49.39 -67.55 77.67
C GLY A 30 50.36 -66.38 77.56
N ARG A 31 51.67 -66.63 77.69
CA ARG A 31 52.72 -65.61 77.51
C ARG A 31 52.65 -64.96 76.13
N ASN A 32 53.26 -63.79 75.99
CA ASN A 32 53.52 -63.22 74.66
C ASN A 32 54.30 -64.24 73.82
N GLU A 33 54.04 -64.26 72.51
CA GLU A 33 54.65 -65.20 71.55
C GLU A 33 54.27 -66.68 71.73
N ALA A 34 53.36 -67.02 72.65
CA ALA A 34 52.83 -68.38 72.80
C ALA A 34 51.93 -68.86 71.62
N GLY A 35 51.87 -68.12 70.51
CA GLY A 35 51.13 -68.52 69.31
C GLY A 35 49.63 -68.15 69.27
N LYS A 36 49.13 -67.28 70.16
CA LYS A 36 47.71 -66.85 70.18
C LYS A 36 47.25 -66.21 68.86
N SER A 37 48.01 -65.24 68.34
CA SER A 37 47.71 -64.62 67.04
C SER A 37 47.91 -65.61 65.88
N THR A 38 48.85 -66.55 66.02
CA THR A 38 49.08 -67.63 65.05
C THR A 38 47.90 -68.58 64.97
N LEU A 39 47.22 -68.86 66.09
CA LEU A 39 45.99 -69.65 66.13
C LEU A 39 44.83 -68.95 65.38
N LEU A 40 44.68 -67.64 65.55
CA LEU A 40 43.67 -66.86 64.79
C LEU A 40 43.95 -66.91 63.29
N GLN A 41 45.21 -66.76 62.89
CA GLN A 41 45.63 -66.89 61.50
C GLN A 41 45.41 -68.29 60.94
N PHE A 42 45.60 -69.34 61.76
CA PHE A 42 45.30 -70.72 61.37
C PHE A 42 43.82 -70.90 61.03
N ILE A 43 42.91 -70.40 61.88
CA ILE A 43 41.46 -70.47 61.62
C ILE A 43 41.13 -69.80 60.29
N ARG A 44 41.67 -68.60 60.05
CA ARG A 44 41.51 -67.88 58.77
C ARG A 44 42.03 -68.71 57.59
N ALA A 45 43.19 -69.33 57.74
CA ALA A 45 43.82 -70.10 56.68
C ALA A 45 43.07 -71.41 56.36
N VAL A 46 42.49 -72.09 57.35
CA VAL A 46 41.65 -73.27 57.12
C VAL A 46 40.35 -72.88 56.38
N LEU A 47 39.78 -71.73 56.68
CA LEU A 47 38.54 -71.26 56.04
C LEU A 47 38.74 -70.65 54.64
N PHE A 48 39.80 -69.88 54.41
CA PHE A 48 39.97 -69.11 53.16
C PHE A 48 41.22 -69.47 52.35
N GLY A 49 42.03 -70.43 52.84
CA GLY A 49 43.25 -70.88 52.18
C GLY A 49 44.53 -70.33 52.82
N PHE A 50 45.64 -71.05 52.61
CA PHE A 50 46.96 -70.69 53.12
C PHE A 50 47.61 -69.60 52.26
N PRO A 51 48.28 -68.59 52.86
CA PRO A 51 49.02 -67.59 52.10
C PRO A 51 50.23 -68.22 51.39
N SER A 52 50.55 -67.74 50.18
CA SER A 52 51.51 -68.35 49.24
C SER A 52 52.97 -68.49 49.71
N ARG A 53 53.32 -67.99 50.89
CA ARG A 53 54.69 -67.98 51.45
C ARG A 53 54.96 -69.01 52.55
N GLN A 54 53.99 -69.85 52.93
CA GLN A 54 54.23 -70.91 53.91
C GLN A 54 54.79 -72.17 53.22
N GLN A 55 56.03 -72.54 53.56
CA GLN A 55 56.66 -73.80 53.14
C GLN A 55 56.59 -74.83 54.28
N GLY A 56 56.06 -76.03 54.00
CA GLY A 56 55.97 -77.13 54.97
C GLY A 56 54.64 -77.90 54.91
N ALA A 57 54.52 -78.98 55.69
CA ALA A 57 53.31 -79.81 55.82
C ALA A 57 52.21 -79.13 56.67
N ALA A 58 51.99 -77.83 56.43
CA ALA A 58 51.06 -77.03 57.20
C ALA A 58 49.62 -77.50 56.99
N GLY A 59 48.87 -77.70 58.07
CA GLY A 59 47.50 -78.15 57.99
C GLY A 59 46.91 -78.57 59.32
N GLY A 60 45.63 -78.91 59.26
CA GLY A 60 44.85 -79.35 60.41
C GLY A 60 43.37 -79.38 60.11
N ALA A 61 42.56 -79.45 61.16
CA ALA A 61 41.12 -79.55 61.07
C ALA A 61 40.43 -78.62 62.07
N ILE A 62 39.27 -78.09 61.68
CA ILE A 62 38.36 -77.40 62.60
C ILE A 62 37.01 -78.11 62.58
N GLY A 63 36.45 -78.33 63.77
CA GLY A 63 35.07 -78.78 63.92
C GLY A 63 34.13 -77.59 63.89
N VAL A 64 33.02 -77.72 63.17
CA VAL A 64 31.99 -76.70 63.10
C VAL A 64 30.58 -77.32 63.17
N LEU A 65 29.62 -76.56 63.66
CA LEU A 65 28.20 -76.80 63.51
C LEU A 65 27.66 -75.84 62.45
N ASP A 66 26.88 -76.37 61.51
CA ASP A 66 26.18 -75.55 60.51
C ASP A 66 24.99 -74.78 61.13
N SER A 67 24.26 -74.01 60.33
CA SER A 67 23.08 -73.25 60.79
C SER A 67 21.91 -74.14 61.26
N GLN A 68 21.94 -75.43 60.93
CA GLN A 68 20.95 -76.44 61.31
C GLN A 68 21.43 -77.31 62.48
N GLY A 69 22.61 -77.03 63.05
CA GLY A 69 23.18 -77.77 64.17
C GLY A 69 23.86 -79.09 63.77
N ARG A 70 24.12 -79.33 62.48
CA ARG A 70 24.80 -80.54 62.01
C ARG A 70 26.32 -80.39 62.14
N PRO A 71 27.03 -81.36 62.74
CA PRO A 71 28.48 -81.32 62.87
C PRO A 71 29.18 -81.63 61.55
N ALA A 72 30.23 -80.85 61.27
CA ALA A 72 31.11 -81.02 60.14
C ALA A 72 32.56 -80.78 60.56
N ARG A 73 33.48 -81.53 59.95
CA ARG A 73 34.92 -81.41 60.14
C ARG A 73 35.54 -80.85 58.87
N ILE A 74 36.09 -79.64 58.95
CA ILE A 74 36.78 -78.98 57.85
C ILE A 74 38.28 -79.24 58.00
N GLU A 75 38.85 -80.00 57.08
CA GLU A 75 40.28 -80.28 57.01
C GLU A 75 40.91 -79.53 55.84
N ARG A 76 42.02 -78.84 56.08
CA ARG A 76 42.81 -78.21 55.01
C ARG A 76 44.29 -78.47 55.23
N TYR A 77 44.95 -78.97 54.20
CA TYR A 77 46.39 -79.20 54.17
C TYR A 77 47.04 -78.48 52.99
N ALA A 78 48.22 -77.89 53.23
CA ALA A 78 49.05 -77.29 52.19
C ALA A 78 49.62 -78.38 51.27
N ALA A 79 49.75 -78.06 49.98
CA ALA A 79 50.32 -78.99 49.00
C ALA A 79 51.83 -79.16 49.22
N ALA A 80 52.32 -80.39 49.26
CA ALA A 80 53.76 -80.68 49.46
C ALA A 80 54.66 -80.22 48.28
N ASN A 81 54.09 -79.90 47.12
CA ASN A 81 54.83 -79.57 45.89
C ASN A 81 54.33 -78.28 45.25
N GLY A 82 54.77 -77.12 45.75
CA GLY A 82 55.02 -75.84 45.03
C GLY A 82 54.14 -75.33 43.89
N LYS A 83 52.96 -75.88 43.61
CA LYS A 83 52.07 -75.47 42.50
C LYS A 83 50.80 -74.83 43.06
N SER A 84 50.74 -73.51 42.95
CA SER A 84 49.58 -72.61 43.12
C SER A 84 48.78 -72.69 44.43
N ALA A 85 48.38 -71.54 44.97
CA ALA A 85 47.52 -71.41 46.15
C ALA A 85 46.14 -72.12 46.01
N ALA A 86 45.78 -72.55 44.80
CA ALA A 86 44.59 -73.35 44.51
C ALA A 86 44.75 -74.87 44.78
N SER A 87 45.93 -75.36 45.21
CA SER A 87 46.20 -76.79 45.41
C SER A 87 46.11 -77.28 46.87
N SER A 88 45.60 -76.48 47.82
CA SER A 88 45.37 -77.00 49.18
C SER A 88 44.27 -78.06 49.17
N ALA A 89 44.53 -79.25 49.70
CA ALA A 89 43.52 -80.30 49.78
C ALA A 89 42.51 -79.94 50.88
N LEU A 90 41.44 -79.24 50.51
CA LEU A 90 40.28 -79.01 51.39
C LEU A 90 39.37 -80.23 51.34
N ARG A 91 39.03 -80.75 52.51
CA ARG A 91 38.02 -81.80 52.65
C ARG A 91 37.12 -81.46 53.82
N ILE A 92 35.81 -81.40 53.57
CA ILE A 92 34.78 -81.29 54.60
C ILE A 92 34.19 -82.67 54.81
N VAL A 93 34.23 -83.21 56.02
CA VAL A 93 33.69 -84.52 56.36
C VAL A 93 32.52 -84.33 57.32
N TYR A 94 31.35 -84.87 56.97
CA TYR A 94 30.16 -84.89 57.84
C TYR A 94 30.09 -86.20 58.63
N GLU A 95 29.24 -86.27 59.66
CA GLU A 95 29.06 -87.47 60.49
C GLU A 95 28.56 -88.70 59.71
N ASP A 96 27.87 -88.49 58.58
CA ASP A 96 27.41 -89.56 57.68
C ASP A 96 28.52 -90.12 56.76
N GLY A 97 29.76 -89.62 56.90
CA GLY A 97 30.91 -90.03 56.10
C GLY A 97 30.99 -89.34 54.73
N THR A 98 30.06 -88.46 54.39
CA THR A 98 30.08 -87.72 53.13
C THR A 98 31.21 -86.68 53.12
N ALA A 99 31.89 -86.55 51.97
CA ALA A 99 32.98 -85.60 51.77
C ALA A 99 32.57 -84.50 50.78
N ALA A 100 32.78 -83.24 51.13
CA ALA A 100 32.51 -82.08 50.28
C ALA A 100 33.75 -81.17 50.10
N GLY A 101 33.76 -80.40 49.01
CA GLY A 101 34.84 -79.48 48.65
C GLY A 101 34.49 -77.99 48.82
N GLU A 102 35.23 -77.13 48.13
CA GLU A 102 35.22 -75.67 48.28
C GLU A 102 33.82 -75.03 48.11
N ALA A 103 33.00 -75.54 47.19
CA ALA A 103 31.66 -75.01 46.94
C ALA A 103 30.74 -75.12 48.18
N LYS A 104 30.86 -76.20 48.95
CA LYS A 104 30.07 -76.40 50.17
C LYS A 104 30.63 -75.58 51.34
N LEU A 105 31.94 -75.28 51.34
CA LEU A 105 32.53 -74.35 52.29
C LEU A 105 31.94 -72.94 52.14
N ALA A 106 31.80 -72.47 50.90
CA ALA A 106 31.21 -71.17 50.61
C ALA A 106 29.75 -71.06 51.11
N GLU A 107 28.99 -72.16 51.04
CA GLU A 107 27.64 -72.26 51.58
C GLU A 107 27.63 -72.26 53.13
N LEU A 108 28.52 -73.03 53.77
CA LEU A 108 28.68 -73.04 55.23
C LEU A 108 29.07 -71.66 55.80
N LEU A 109 29.86 -70.91 55.03
CA LEU A 109 30.25 -69.54 55.33
C LEU A 109 29.20 -68.49 54.93
N GLY A 110 28.09 -68.89 54.29
CA GLY A 110 27.01 -67.98 53.90
C GLY A 110 27.43 -66.89 52.90
N GLY A 111 28.45 -67.15 52.06
CA GLY A 111 28.96 -66.17 51.10
C GLY A 111 29.83 -65.05 51.69
N ILE A 112 30.23 -65.17 52.96
CA ILE A 112 31.13 -64.21 53.62
C ILE A 112 32.51 -64.27 52.96
N SER A 113 33.03 -63.12 52.52
CA SER A 113 34.38 -63.02 51.96
C SER A 113 35.46 -63.05 53.04
N ALA A 114 36.69 -63.45 52.67
CA ALA A 114 37.84 -63.46 53.59
C ALA A 114 38.09 -62.09 54.24
N GLN A 115 37.88 -61.01 53.48
CA GLN A 115 38.02 -59.64 53.95
C GLN A 115 36.97 -59.30 55.01
N LEU A 116 35.69 -59.64 54.75
CA LEU A 116 34.61 -59.40 55.71
C LEU A 116 34.78 -60.23 56.99
N PHE A 117 35.23 -61.49 56.87
CA PHE A 117 35.52 -62.34 58.03
C PHE A 117 36.61 -61.75 58.93
N GLY A 118 37.70 -61.23 58.34
CA GLY A 118 38.78 -60.59 59.09
C GLY A 118 38.40 -59.28 59.77
N GLN A 119 37.46 -58.53 59.18
CA GLN A 119 37.02 -57.23 59.70
C GLN A 119 35.94 -57.34 60.77
N VAL A 120 34.98 -58.27 60.63
CA VAL A 120 33.79 -58.31 61.50
C VAL A 120 33.79 -59.48 62.48
N PHE A 121 34.25 -60.67 62.05
CA PHE A 121 34.08 -61.91 62.83
C PHE A 121 35.34 -62.38 63.55
N ALA A 122 36.52 -62.02 63.05
CA ALA A 122 37.79 -62.53 63.53
C ALA A 122 38.86 -61.43 63.54
N PHE A 123 38.61 -60.29 64.17
CA PHE A 123 39.52 -59.13 64.19
C PHE A 123 40.62 -59.25 65.27
N GLY A 124 41.83 -58.82 64.93
CA GLY A 124 42.95 -58.64 65.86
C GLY A 124 43.18 -57.17 66.18
N LEU A 125 44.30 -56.86 66.84
CA LEU A 125 44.63 -55.50 67.27
C LEU A 125 44.84 -54.53 66.10
N GLY A 126 45.44 -55.00 64.99
CA GLY A 126 45.66 -54.19 63.79
C GLY A 126 44.34 -53.85 63.09
N GLU A 127 43.44 -54.84 62.94
CA GLU A 127 42.14 -54.62 62.32
C GLU A 127 41.22 -53.73 63.18
N LEU A 128 41.35 -53.77 64.51
CA LEU A 128 40.67 -52.86 65.44
C LEU A 128 41.05 -51.38 65.23
N GLN A 129 42.32 -51.11 64.88
CA GLN A 129 42.78 -49.75 64.59
C GLN A 129 42.25 -49.24 63.24
N GLU A 130 42.21 -50.09 62.21
CA GLU A 130 41.62 -49.74 60.90
C GLU A 130 40.10 -49.51 60.96
N LEU A 131 39.38 -50.24 61.82
CA LEU A 131 37.94 -50.01 62.03
C LEU A 131 37.63 -48.64 62.65
N SER A 132 38.57 -48.05 63.39
CA SER A 132 38.37 -46.75 64.03
C SER A 132 38.49 -45.56 63.07
N THR A 133 39.08 -45.75 61.88
CA THR A 133 39.24 -44.69 60.86
C THR A 133 38.10 -44.66 59.84
N LEU A 134 37.28 -45.71 59.75
CA LEU A 134 36.09 -45.78 58.91
C LEU A 134 34.93 -45.01 59.58
N GLN A 135 34.58 -43.85 59.04
CA GLN A 135 33.49 -43.01 59.54
C GLN A 135 32.12 -43.70 59.34
N GLY A 136 31.20 -43.51 60.29
CA GLY A 136 29.97 -44.32 60.47
C GLY A 136 28.99 -44.43 59.28
N GLU A 137 29.11 -43.60 58.24
CA GLU A 137 28.32 -43.74 57.01
C GLU A 137 28.81 -44.90 56.13
N GLU A 138 30.12 -45.14 56.06
CA GLU A 138 30.66 -46.26 55.28
C GLU A 138 30.36 -47.59 55.97
N ILE A 139 30.47 -47.64 57.31
CA ILE A 139 30.12 -48.81 58.11
C ILE A 139 28.63 -49.17 57.95
N SER A 140 27.74 -48.17 58.02
CA SER A 140 26.30 -48.37 57.77
C SER A 140 26.05 -48.89 56.36
N GLY A 141 26.74 -48.33 55.36
CA GLY A 141 26.67 -48.77 53.97
C GLY A 141 27.21 -50.18 53.72
N TYR A 142 28.19 -50.64 54.51
CA TYR A 142 28.73 -52.01 54.45
C TYR A 142 27.80 -53.01 55.13
N ILE A 143 27.25 -52.68 56.30
CA ILE A 143 26.25 -53.51 57.02
C ILE A 143 24.98 -53.66 56.18
N TYR A 144 24.48 -52.58 55.57
CA TYR A 144 23.33 -52.64 54.65
C TYR A 144 23.65 -53.44 53.37
N SER A 145 24.89 -53.34 52.86
CA SER A 145 25.30 -54.12 51.68
C SER A 145 25.49 -55.61 51.98
N ALA A 146 25.85 -55.96 53.21
CA ALA A 146 25.93 -57.35 53.66
C ALA A 146 24.53 -58.01 53.72
N GLY A 147 23.47 -57.24 54.03
CA GLY A 147 22.09 -57.71 53.99
C GLY A 147 21.46 -57.79 52.59
N LEU A 148 21.95 -57.03 51.62
CA LEU A 148 21.38 -56.92 50.25
C LEU A 148 22.25 -57.56 49.15
N GLY A 149 23.41 -58.13 49.50
CA GLY A 149 24.33 -58.76 48.55
C GLY A 149 24.87 -57.80 47.47
N ALA A 150 25.26 -58.37 46.32
CA ALA A 150 25.90 -57.65 45.19
C ALA A 150 25.10 -56.48 44.60
N SER A 151 23.85 -56.25 45.02
CA SER A 151 22.94 -55.21 44.51
C SER A 151 23.15 -53.84 45.17
N ALA A 152 23.76 -53.76 46.35
CA ALA A 152 23.92 -52.50 47.08
C ALA A 152 24.88 -51.49 46.39
N SER A 153 25.88 -51.99 45.66
CA SER A 153 26.79 -51.13 44.88
C SER A 153 26.09 -50.47 43.68
N ARG A 154 25.13 -51.16 43.06
CA ARG A 154 24.38 -50.66 41.90
C ARG A 154 23.42 -49.54 42.29
N ILE A 155 22.78 -49.64 43.46
CA ILE A 155 21.86 -48.61 43.97
C ILE A 155 22.62 -47.32 44.25
N ARG A 156 23.77 -47.38 44.94
CA ARG A 156 24.61 -46.20 45.18
C ARG A 156 25.11 -45.55 43.89
N GLN A 157 25.47 -46.36 42.89
CA GLN A 157 25.87 -45.84 41.58
C GLN A 157 24.70 -45.18 40.83
N ALA A 158 23.49 -45.73 40.94
CA ALA A 158 22.30 -45.14 40.34
C ALA A 158 21.94 -43.80 40.99
N GLU A 159 21.99 -43.73 42.31
CA GLU A 159 21.75 -42.50 43.07
C GLU A 159 22.77 -41.41 42.71
N LYS A 160 24.06 -41.76 42.64
CA LYS A 160 25.11 -40.83 42.21
C LYS A 160 24.92 -40.34 40.77
N LYS A 161 24.46 -41.21 39.86
CA LYS A 161 24.14 -40.83 38.47
C LYS A 161 22.93 -39.90 38.39
N LEU A 162 21.88 -40.17 39.17
CA LEU A 162 20.69 -39.31 39.23
C LEU A 162 21.01 -37.94 39.81
N ALA A 163 21.79 -37.88 40.90
CA ALA A 163 22.24 -36.63 41.50
C ALA A 163 23.09 -35.82 40.50
N ALA A 164 24.02 -36.45 39.78
CA ALA A 164 24.81 -35.79 38.74
C ALA A 164 23.96 -35.29 37.56
N GLY A 165 22.93 -36.05 37.16
CA GLY A 165 21.99 -35.65 36.12
C GLY A 165 21.15 -34.42 36.53
N LEU A 166 20.63 -34.42 37.75
CA LEU A 166 19.91 -33.27 38.32
C LEU A 166 20.80 -32.03 38.36
N ASP A 167 22.04 -32.18 38.85
CA ASP A 167 23.03 -31.10 38.92
C ASP A 167 23.44 -30.51 37.56
N GLN A 168 23.40 -31.32 36.49
CA GLN A 168 23.62 -30.85 35.13
C GLN A 168 22.43 -30.06 34.60
N MET A 169 21.21 -30.49 34.92
CA MET A 169 19.98 -29.85 34.45
C MET A 169 19.62 -28.59 35.23
N TYR A 170 19.86 -28.58 36.55
CA TYR A 170 19.45 -27.52 37.44
C TYR A 170 20.35 -27.41 38.69
N LYS A 171 20.80 -26.20 39.00
CA LYS A 171 21.39 -25.86 40.30
C LYS A 171 20.75 -24.57 40.81
N PRO A 172 20.36 -24.49 42.09
CA PRO A 172 19.70 -23.30 42.65
C PRO A 172 20.49 -22.00 42.46
N ARG A 173 21.84 -22.08 42.42
CA ARG A 173 22.74 -20.92 42.24
C ARG A 173 23.56 -20.97 40.94
N GLY A 174 23.31 -21.94 40.08
CA GLY A 174 24.10 -22.11 38.87
C GLY A 174 23.49 -21.36 37.68
N LYS A 175 24.28 -20.56 36.94
CA LYS A 175 23.80 -19.84 35.75
C LYS A 175 23.91 -20.62 34.44
N LEU A 176 24.76 -21.65 34.41
CA LEU A 176 25.12 -22.34 33.16
C LEU A 176 24.16 -23.49 32.80
N GLN A 177 23.36 -23.95 33.77
CA GLN A 177 22.45 -25.07 33.62
C GLN A 177 21.34 -24.77 32.59
N PRO A 178 20.94 -25.76 31.77
CA PRO A 178 19.96 -25.58 30.70
C PRO A 178 18.63 -24.97 31.18
N ILE A 179 18.12 -25.42 32.33
CA ILE A 179 16.84 -24.92 32.86
C ILE A 179 16.96 -23.43 33.22
N ASN A 180 18.05 -23.01 33.86
CA ASN A 180 18.24 -21.62 34.23
C ASN A 180 18.47 -20.71 33.01
N LYS A 181 19.12 -21.21 31.95
CA LYS A 181 19.22 -20.51 30.66
C LYS A 181 17.86 -20.34 29.99
N LEU A 182 17.02 -21.38 30.00
CA LEU A 182 15.67 -21.32 29.44
C LEU A 182 14.79 -20.32 30.20
N VAL A 183 14.86 -20.31 31.53
CA VAL A 183 14.14 -19.33 32.36
C VAL A 183 14.58 -17.90 32.04
N GLN A 184 15.89 -17.66 31.91
CA GLN A 184 16.39 -16.35 31.47
C GLN A 184 15.90 -15.99 30.07
N ARG A 185 15.90 -16.94 29.14
CA ARG A 185 15.44 -16.71 27.78
C ARG A 185 13.94 -16.38 27.70
N VAL A 186 13.11 -17.04 28.51
CA VAL A 186 11.69 -16.71 28.63
C VAL A 186 11.52 -15.30 29.17
N ALA A 187 12.24 -14.93 30.23
CA ALA A 187 12.18 -13.57 30.78
C ALA A 187 12.64 -12.49 29.77
N GLU A 188 13.69 -12.76 28.99
CA GLU A 188 14.14 -11.89 27.89
C GLU A 188 13.05 -11.74 26.81
N LEU A 189 12.43 -12.84 26.40
CA LEU A 189 11.36 -12.84 25.39
C LEU A 189 10.12 -12.10 25.90
N GLU A 190 9.73 -12.29 27.16
CA GLU A 190 8.63 -11.54 27.78
C GLU A 190 8.93 -10.04 27.90
N ALA A 191 10.18 -9.68 28.22
CA ALA A 191 10.62 -8.29 28.25
C ALA A 191 10.61 -7.66 26.84
N ALA A 192 11.06 -8.40 25.82
CA ALA A 192 11.01 -7.96 24.43
C ALA A 192 9.57 -7.82 23.91
N LEU A 193 8.66 -8.72 24.33
CA LEU A 193 7.24 -8.60 24.00
C LEU A 193 6.59 -7.38 24.69
N ARG A 194 7.03 -7.05 25.91
CA ARG A 194 6.56 -5.88 26.67
C ARG A 194 7.24 -4.57 26.26
N SER A 195 8.36 -4.60 25.55
CA SER A 195 9.03 -3.38 25.09
C SER A 195 8.41 -2.79 23.83
N ASP A 196 7.54 -3.52 23.15
CA ASP A 196 6.91 -3.06 21.90
C ASP A 196 5.35 -3.15 21.86
N PRO A 197 4.62 -2.78 22.94
CA PRO A 197 3.17 -2.65 22.89
C PRO A 197 2.73 -1.54 21.93
N ASP A 198 3.59 -0.55 21.68
CA ASP A 198 3.35 0.52 20.72
C ASP A 198 3.39 0.02 19.28
N ALA A 199 4.23 -0.96 18.91
CA ALA A 199 4.22 -1.51 17.55
C ALA A 199 2.90 -2.22 17.17
N VAL A 200 2.24 -2.88 18.13
CA VAL A 200 0.93 -3.51 17.88
C VAL A 200 -0.15 -2.44 17.73
N ALA A 201 -0.14 -1.42 18.59
CA ALA A 201 -1.07 -0.29 18.48
C ALA A 201 -0.85 0.53 17.21
N GLU A 202 0.41 0.73 16.80
CA GLU A 202 0.79 1.42 15.56
C GLU A 202 0.38 0.60 14.33
N TYR A 203 0.55 -0.73 14.37
CA TYR A 203 0.05 -1.62 13.33
C TYR A 203 -1.47 -1.53 13.16
N ASP A 204 -2.23 -1.60 14.26
CA ASP A 204 -3.69 -1.51 14.22
C ASP A 204 -4.16 -0.13 13.74
N HIS A 205 -3.48 0.94 14.15
CA HIS A 205 -3.74 2.30 13.68
C HIS A 205 -3.44 2.46 12.18
N LEU A 206 -2.31 1.94 11.71
CA LEU A 206 -1.95 1.95 10.28
C LEU A 206 -2.96 1.14 9.45
N ARG A 207 -3.39 -0.01 9.95
CA ARG A 207 -4.41 -0.83 9.29
C ARG A 207 -5.76 -0.10 9.19
N THR A 208 -6.16 0.60 10.25
CA THR A 208 -7.38 1.42 10.25
C THR A 208 -7.26 2.56 9.25
N ARG A 209 -6.12 3.28 9.23
CA ARG A 209 -5.85 4.34 8.23
C ARG A 209 -5.87 3.83 6.80
N ILE A 210 -5.35 2.63 6.54
CA ILE A 210 -5.42 2.00 5.21
C ILE A 210 -6.87 1.80 4.80
N GLN A 211 -7.69 1.19 5.68
CA GLN A 211 -9.11 0.95 5.39
C GLN A 211 -9.89 2.26 5.17
N GLU A 212 -9.66 3.29 5.98
CA GLU A 212 -10.28 4.60 5.80
C GLU A 212 -9.85 5.26 4.48
N THR A 213 -8.57 5.14 4.12
CA THR A 213 -8.04 5.69 2.88
C THR A 213 -8.61 4.97 1.66
N GLU A 214 -8.71 3.64 1.70
CA GLU A 214 -9.34 2.82 0.65
C GLU A 214 -10.81 3.20 0.45
N GLN A 215 -11.57 3.35 1.53
CA GLN A 215 -12.96 3.84 1.45
C GLN A 215 -13.04 5.24 0.85
N ARG A 216 -12.11 6.13 1.19
CA ARG A 216 -12.08 7.49 0.66
C ARG A 216 -11.72 7.51 -0.82
N ILE A 217 -10.82 6.64 -1.28
CA ILE A 217 -10.50 6.47 -2.69
C ILE A 217 -11.74 6.01 -3.46
N LEU A 218 -12.49 5.03 -2.93
CA LEU A 218 -13.73 4.56 -3.56
C LEU A 218 -14.77 5.68 -3.68
N GLN A 219 -14.99 6.45 -2.61
CA GLN A 219 -15.92 7.60 -2.62
C GLN A 219 -15.50 8.68 -3.61
N LEU A 220 -14.20 9.00 -3.67
CA LEU A 220 -13.68 10.00 -4.61
C LEU A 220 -13.77 9.52 -6.06
N SER A 221 -13.57 8.22 -6.31
CA SER A 221 -13.74 7.64 -7.64
C SER A 221 -15.20 7.75 -8.11
N ASP A 222 -16.16 7.36 -7.28
CA ASP A 222 -17.58 7.47 -7.61
C ASP A 222 -17.99 8.94 -7.84
N ARG A 223 -17.50 9.86 -7.00
CA ARG A 223 -17.71 11.31 -7.18
C ARG A 223 -17.15 11.80 -8.51
N LYS A 224 -15.95 11.35 -8.89
CA LYS A 224 -15.30 11.71 -10.16
C LYS A 224 -16.15 11.22 -11.33
N ASP A 225 -16.65 9.99 -11.29
CA ASP A 225 -17.46 9.42 -12.37
C ASP A 225 -18.80 10.15 -12.51
N GLN A 226 -19.45 10.51 -11.40
CA GLN A 226 -20.67 11.33 -11.40
C GLN A 226 -20.43 12.73 -11.99
N LEU A 227 -19.31 13.37 -11.62
CA LEU A 227 -18.95 14.67 -12.17
C LEU A 227 -18.62 14.58 -13.67
N ALA A 228 -17.95 13.51 -14.11
CA ALA A 228 -17.66 13.29 -15.53
C ALA A 228 -18.94 13.10 -16.35
N ALA A 229 -19.90 12.31 -15.83
CA ALA A 229 -21.21 12.15 -16.47
C ALA A 229 -21.98 13.47 -16.53
N GLY A 230 -21.99 14.25 -15.45
CA GLY A 230 -22.60 15.57 -15.41
C GLY A 230 -21.95 16.54 -16.41
N LEU A 231 -20.62 16.55 -16.49
CA LEU A 231 -19.88 17.37 -17.45
C LEU A 231 -20.22 16.98 -18.90
N GLN A 232 -20.31 15.68 -19.20
CA GLN A 232 -20.69 15.21 -20.52
C GLN A 232 -22.10 15.67 -20.88
N MET A 233 -23.06 15.56 -19.96
CA MET A 233 -24.44 16.04 -20.17
C MET A 233 -24.48 17.54 -20.47
N VAL A 234 -23.75 18.36 -19.69
CA VAL A 234 -23.67 19.81 -19.92
C VAL A 234 -23.01 20.13 -21.26
N ARG A 235 -21.94 19.42 -21.64
CA ARG A 235 -21.29 19.58 -22.96
C ARG A 235 -22.24 19.27 -24.10
N THR A 236 -22.98 18.17 -24.01
CA THR A 236 -23.99 17.81 -25.03
C THR A 236 -25.10 18.85 -25.09
N ALA A 237 -25.57 19.36 -23.93
CA ALA A 237 -26.56 20.43 -23.89
C ALA A 237 -26.05 21.73 -24.54
N LEU A 238 -24.80 22.09 -24.30
CA LEU A 238 -24.16 23.25 -24.94
C LEU A 238 -24.01 23.06 -26.45
N GLN A 239 -23.57 21.90 -26.91
CA GLN A 239 -23.48 21.58 -28.35
C GLN A 239 -24.84 21.66 -29.05
N LEU A 240 -25.91 21.23 -28.37
CA LEU A 240 -27.26 21.25 -28.92
C LEU A 240 -27.96 22.60 -28.76
N SER A 241 -27.41 23.53 -27.97
CA SER A 241 -28.08 24.79 -27.61
C SER A 241 -28.41 25.68 -28.80
N ASP A 242 -27.51 25.78 -29.78
CA ASP A 242 -27.72 26.54 -31.02
C ASP A 242 -28.80 25.90 -31.89
N SER A 243 -28.72 24.58 -32.07
CA SER A 243 -29.72 23.81 -32.84
C SER A 243 -31.09 23.88 -32.19
N TRP A 244 -31.16 23.79 -30.86
CA TRP A 244 -32.38 23.91 -30.08
C TRP A 244 -32.99 25.31 -30.21
N SER A 245 -32.16 26.36 -30.10
CA SER A 245 -32.61 27.75 -30.26
C SER A 245 -33.13 28.01 -31.67
N ARG A 246 -32.46 27.48 -32.70
CA ARG A 246 -32.94 27.53 -34.10
C ARG A 246 -34.26 26.78 -34.27
N TRP A 247 -34.37 25.59 -33.69
CA TRP A 247 -35.62 24.82 -33.74
C TRP A 247 -36.77 25.58 -33.08
N LEU A 248 -36.54 26.18 -31.91
CA LEU A 248 -37.54 26.99 -31.21
C LEU A 248 -37.96 28.22 -32.03
N ALA A 249 -37.00 28.90 -32.67
CA ALA A 249 -37.27 30.04 -33.55
C ALA A 249 -38.08 29.63 -34.78
N VAL A 250 -37.76 28.51 -35.41
CA VAL A 250 -38.51 27.96 -36.55
C VAL A 250 -39.91 27.53 -36.13
N GLN A 251 -40.06 26.89 -34.97
CA GLN A 251 -41.37 26.56 -34.39
C GLN A 251 -42.23 27.81 -34.15
N ALA A 252 -41.64 28.87 -33.59
CA ALA A 252 -42.34 30.14 -33.37
C ALA A 252 -42.76 30.78 -34.71
N GLN A 253 -41.88 30.80 -35.71
CA GLN A 253 -42.20 31.27 -37.06
C GLN A 253 -43.33 30.45 -37.69
N LEU A 254 -43.26 29.11 -37.56
CA LEU A 254 -44.26 28.19 -38.11
C LEU A 254 -45.63 28.36 -37.44
N SER A 255 -45.66 28.60 -36.13
CA SER A 255 -46.90 28.89 -35.40
C SER A 255 -47.53 30.24 -35.75
N GLY A 256 -46.72 31.20 -36.23
CA GLY A 256 -47.19 32.50 -36.70
C GLY A 256 -47.73 32.49 -38.13
N LEU A 257 -47.52 31.40 -38.87
CA LEU A 257 -48.05 31.24 -40.22
C LEU A 257 -49.49 30.69 -40.18
N PRO A 258 -50.38 31.18 -41.05
CA PRO A 258 -51.72 30.61 -41.18
C PRO A 258 -51.64 29.15 -41.63
N VAL A 259 -52.32 28.26 -40.91
CA VAL A 259 -52.40 26.84 -41.29
C VAL A 259 -53.28 26.72 -42.53
N THR A 260 -52.67 26.50 -43.68
CA THR A 260 -53.39 26.20 -44.92
C THR A 260 -53.58 24.69 -45.05
N GLU A 261 -54.81 24.19 -45.07
CA GLU A 261 -55.10 22.76 -45.22
C GLU A 261 -54.62 22.16 -46.56
N HIS A 262 -54.55 22.99 -47.60
CA HIS A 262 -54.17 22.57 -48.96
C HIS A 262 -53.25 23.63 -49.59
N PHE A 263 -51.94 23.45 -49.46
CA PHE A 263 -50.95 24.22 -50.21
C PHE A 263 -50.53 23.39 -51.45
N PRO A 264 -50.67 23.91 -52.68
CA PRO A 264 -50.32 23.15 -53.88
C PRO A 264 -48.84 22.76 -53.88
N GLU A 265 -48.52 21.53 -54.30
CA GLU A 265 -47.14 21.16 -54.64
C GLU A 265 -46.62 22.12 -55.75
N GLU A 266 -45.36 22.53 -55.61
CA GLU A 266 -44.71 23.51 -56.50
C GLU A 266 -45.47 24.83 -56.67
N ALA A 267 -46.11 25.33 -55.60
CA ALA A 267 -46.88 26.58 -55.64
C ALA A 267 -46.08 27.79 -56.18
N VAL A 268 -44.79 27.90 -55.85
CA VAL A 268 -43.93 29.00 -56.31
C VAL A 268 -43.67 28.91 -57.82
N PRO A 269 -43.17 27.79 -58.38
CA PRO A 269 -43.06 27.62 -59.84
C PRO A 269 -44.38 27.85 -60.60
N ARG A 270 -45.50 27.39 -60.03
CA ARG A 270 -46.83 27.61 -60.62
C ARG A 270 -47.23 29.08 -60.63
N LEU A 271 -46.99 29.80 -59.53
CA LEU A 271 -47.23 31.24 -59.45
C LEU A 271 -46.37 31.99 -60.45
N ASP A 272 -45.08 31.67 -60.53
CA ASP A 272 -44.15 32.29 -61.49
C ASP A 272 -44.60 32.04 -62.93
N ALA A 273 -45.07 30.83 -63.25
CA ALA A 273 -45.64 30.51 -64.55
C ALA A 273 -46.91 31.32 -64.85
N TYR A 274 -47.80 31.49 -63.88
CA TYR A 274 -49.01 32.31 -64.04
C TYR A 274 -48.68 33.80 -64.21
N LEU A 275 -47.71 34.33 -63.48
CA LEU A 275 -47.25 35.71 -63.60
C LEU A 275 -46.58 35.93 -64.97
N ALA A 276 -45.75 35.01 -65.43
CA ALA A 276 -45.15 35.08 -66.76
C ALA A 276 -46.20 35.03 -67.88
N GLU A 277 -47.23 34.19 -67.73
CA GLU A 277 -48.34 34.13 -68.68
C GLU A 277 -49.19 35.41 -68.65
N GLN A 278 -49.42 35.97 -67.46
CA GLN A 278 -50.09 37.26 -67.30
C GLN A 278 -49.32 38.39 -68.01
N GLU A 279 -48.01 38.46 -67.82
CA GLU A 279 -47.15 39.45 -68.46
C GLU A 279 -47.11 39.29 -69.99
N ARG A 280 -47.07 38.03 -70.47
CA ARG A 280 -47.20 37.71 -71.90
C ARG A 280 -48.51 38.23 -72.48
N LEU A 281 -49.64 37.96 -71.80
CA LEU A 281 -50.97 38.39 -72.22
C LEU A 281 -51.12 39.92 -72.20
N PHE A 282 -50.57 40.61 -71.19
CA PHE A 282 -50.53 42.07 -71.19
C PHE A 282 -49.73 42.63 -72.36
N GLY A 283 -48.56 42.06 -72.64
CA GLY A 283 -47.77 42.45 -73.82
C GLY A 283 -48.50 42.20 -75.15
N GLU A 284 -49.32 41.15 -75.25
CA GLU A 284 -50.19 40.92 -76.41
C GLU A 284 -51.32 41.95 -76.50
N LEU A 285 -51.97 42.29 -75.39
CA LEU A 285 -52.98 43.34 -75.34
C LEU A 285 -52.41 44.70 -75.78
N ASP A 286 -51.21 45.06 -75.34
CA ASP A 286 -50.55 46.31 -75.73
C ASP A 286 -50.24 46.32 -77.24
N LYS A 287 -49.74 45.21 -77.78
CA LYS A 287 -49.51 45.06 -79.23
C LYS A 287 -50.80 45.22 -80.02
N LEU A 288 -51.89 44.59 -79.55
CA LEU A 288 -53.20 44.69 -80.19
C LEU A 288 -53.77 46.10 -80.07
N ALA A 289 -53.58 46.79 -78.94
CA ALA A 289 -53.97 48.18 -78.75
C ALA A 289 -53.22 49.11 -79.71
N LEU A 290 -51.89 48.96 -79.82
CA LEU A 290 -51.07 49.68 -80.79
C LEU A 290 -51.50 49.40 -82.23
N LYS A 291 -51.80 48.14 -82.56
CA LYS A 291 -52.27 47.76 -83.90
C LYS A 291 -53.63 48.38 -84.20
N ARG A 292 -54.54 48.39 -83.22
CA ARG A 292 -55.84 49.06 -83.33
C ARG A 292 -55.64 50.55 -83.59
N GLU A 293 -54.78 51.20 -82.81
CA GLU A 293 -54.47 52.62 -82.99
C GLU A 293 -53.85 52.91 -84.36
N GLN A 294 -52.93 52.07 -84.84
CA GLN A 294 -52.35 52.19 -86.18
C GLN A 294 -53.40 52.06 -87.28
N LEU A 295 -54.26 51.03 -87.22
CA LEU A 295 -55.34 50.82 -88.18
C LEU A 295 -56.36 51.95 -88.14
N GLN A 296 -56.64 52.49 -86.94
CA GLN A 296 -57.52 53.62 -86.75
C GLN A 296 -56.91 54.90 -87.34
N ARG A 297 -55.60 55.13 -87.15
CA ARG A 297 -54.86 56.19 -87.85
C ARG A 297 -54.80 55.98 -89.36
N GLU A 298 -54.82 54.73 -89.86
CA GLU A 298 -54.91 54.45 -91.29
C GLU A 298 -56.30 54.71 -91.86
N LEU A 299 -57.35 54.43 -91.10
CA LEU A 299 -58.74 54.78 -91.43
C LEU A 299 -58.98 56.30 -91.36
N ASP A 300 -58.34 56.99 -90.42
CA ASP A 300 -58.45 58.44 -90.21
C ASP A 300 -57.49 59.23 -91.13
N LYS A 301 -56.76 58.59 -92.05
CA LYS A 301 -55.98 59.30 -93.07
C LYS A 301 -56.92 59.85 -94.14
N PRO A 302 -57.10 61.18 -94.27
CA PRO A 302 -57.76 61.75 -95.45
C PRO A 302 -56.90 61.48 -96.70
N GLU A 303 -57.55 61.24 -97.84
CA GLU A 303 -56.87 61.15 -99.15
C GLU A 303 -55.96 62.36 -99.34
N ARG A 304 -54.68 62.11 -99.60
CA ARG A 304 -53.63 63.13 -99.66
C ARG A 304 -53.90 64.14 -100.77
N SER A 305 -54.33 65.34 -100.39
CA SER A 305 -54.01 66.55 -101.15
C SER A 305 -52.58 66.98 -100.78
N GLU A 306 -51.69 67.14 -101.76
CA GLU A 306 -50.40 67.81 -101.57
C GLU A 306 -50.67 69.25 -101.10
N VAL A 307 -50.55 69.48 -99.79
CA VAL A 307 -50.62 70.82 -99.22
C VAL A 307 -49.22 71.42 -99.27
N SER A 308 -49.03 72.37 -100.16
CA SER A 308 -47.91 73.31 -100.09
C SER A 308 -48.17 74.27 -98.92
N PHE A 309 -47.37 74.17 -97.86
CA PHE A 309 -47.48 75.08 -96.72
C PHE A 309 -46.93 76.45 -97.08
N ALA A 310 -47.63 77.51 -96.67
CA ALA A 310 -47.13 78.88 -96.77
C ALA A 310 -45.82 79.05 -95.96
N PRO A 311 -44.89 79.92 -96.39
CA PRO A 311 -43.57 80.06 -95.79
C PRO A 311 -43.60 80.43 -94.29
N GLU A 312 -44.67 81.07 -93.79
CA GLU A 312 -44.82 81.33 -92.35
C GLU A 312 -44.99 80.04 -91.53
N ALA A 313 -45.72 79.06 -92.05
CA ALA A 313 -45.95 77.78 -91.38
C ALA A 313 -44.68 76.92 -91.35
N GLN A 314 -43.80 77.04 -92.37
CA GLN A 314 -42.49 76.40 -92.36
C GLN A 314 -41.57 76.99 -91.29
N ALA A 315 -41.57 78.32 -91.10
CA ALA A 315 -40.79 78.98 -90.06
C ALA A 315 -41.22 78.55 -88.65
N GLU A 316 -42.53 78.42 -88.42
CA GLU A 316 -43.08 77.95 -87.15
C GLU A 316 -42.73 76.47 -86.88
N LEU A 317 -42.75 75.63 -87.93
CA LEU A 317 -42.36 74.22 -87.84
C LEU A 317 -40.87 74.04 -87.52
N SER A 318 -39.99 74.86 -88.12
CA SER A 318 -38.57 74.87 -87.78
C SER A 318 -38.31 75.30 -86.34
N GLY A 319 -39.05 76.30 -85.83
CA GLY A 319 -38.95 76.72 -84.43
C GLY A 319 -39.41 75.64 -83.44
N LEU A 320 -40.43 74.85 -83.81
CA LEU A 320 -40.86 73.70 -83.02
C LEU A 320 -39.86 72.54 -83.07
N LEU A 321 -39.19 72.32 -84.21
CA LEU A 321 -38.13 71.32 -84.36
C LEU A 321 -36.91 71.66 -83.50
N GLU A 322 -36.47 72.92 -83.48
CA GLU A 322 -35.39 73.39 -82.59
C GLU A 322 -35.76 73.23 -81.11
N ARG A 323 -37.00 73.56 -80.73
CA ARG A 323 -37.50 73.33 -79.35
C ARG A 323 -37.62 71.85 -78.99
N SER A 324 -37.81 70.96 -79.97
CA SER A 324 -37.91 69.52 -79.72
C SER A 324 -36.59 68.91 -79.26
N ALA A 325 -35.46 69.42 -79.74
CA ALA A 325 -34.14 69.00 -79.28
C ALA A 325 -33.94 69.39 -77.81
N ALA A 326 -34.19 70.66 -77.47
CA ALA A 326 -34.12 71.14 -76.08
C ALA A 326 -35.10 70.40 -75.15
N TYR A 327 -36.29 70.02 -75.64
CA TYR A 327 -37.24 69.22 -74.85
C TYR A 327 -36.71 67.81 -74.56
N ARG A 328 -36.07 67.16 -75.54
CA ARG A 328 -35.47 65.82 -75.35
C ARG A 328 -34.29 65.86 -74.40
N ASP A 329 -33.44 66.88 -74.50
CA ASP A 329 -32.29 67.05 -73.60
C ASP A 329 -32.76 67.29 -72.16
N ASN A 330 -33.78 68.13 -71.96
CA ASN A 330 -34.39 68.35 -70.64
C ASN A 330 -35.07 67.09 -70.10
N GLN A 331 -35.67 66.26 -70.98
CA GLN A 331 -36.28 64.99 -70.57
C GLN A 331 -35.22 63.98 -70.12
N ALA A 332 -34.06 63.93 -70.78
CA ALA A 332 -32.93 63.11 -70.37
C ALA A 332 -32.33 63.59 -69.03
N ALA A 333 -32.11 64.90 -68.87
CA ALA A 333 -31.62 65.47 -67.61
C ALA A 333 -32.60 65.24 -66.44
N ALA A 334 -33.91 65.31 -66.69
CA ALA A 334 -34.92 65.00 -65.67
C ALA A 334 -34.93 63.51 -65.28
N ALA A 335 -34.60 62.60 -66.20
CA ALA A 335 -34.47 61.18 -65.89
C ALA A 335 -33.22 60.89 -65.04
N GLU A 336 -32.09 61.54 -65.35
CA GLU A 336 -30.85 61.42 -64.57
C GLU A 336 -31.03 61.95 -63.13
N LEU A 337 -31.61 63.14 -62.97
CA LEU A 337 -31.91 63.71 -61.65
C LEU A 337 -32.87 62.85 -60.82
N ARG A 338 -33.83 62.17 -61.47
CA ARG A 338 -34.73 61.23 -60.76
C ARG A 338 -33.98 59.99 -60.27
N ALA A 339 -33.07 59.45 -61.06
CA ALA A 339 -32.25 58.32 -60.64
C ALA A 339 -31.31 58.69 -59.48
N GLU A 340 -30.72 59.89 -59.50
CA GLU A 340 -29.93 60.41 -58.37
C GLU A 340 -30.78 60.56 -57.10
N LEU A 341 -32.01 61.06 -57.22
CA LEU A 341 -32.94 61.20 -56.10
C LEU A 341 -33.28 59.82 -55.48
N GLU A 342 -33.67 58.85 -56.30
CA GLU A 342 -33.97 57.49 -55.82
C GLU A 342 -32.75 56.83 -55.15
N HIS A 343 -31.54 57.07 -55.68
CA HIS A 343 -30.32 56.58 -55.05
C HIS A 343 -30.07 57.23 -53.68
N ALA A 344 -30.26 58.55 -53.58
CA ALA A 344 -30.11 59.26 -52.32
C ALA A 344 -31.15 58.84 -51.27
N GLU A 345 -32.41 58.64 -51.66
CA GLU A 345 -33.48 58.16 -50.78
C GLU A 345 -33.21 56.74 -50.27
N THR A 346 -32.74 55.84 -51.14
CA THR A 346 -32.40 54.48 -50.74
C THR A 346 -31.19 54.43 -49.79
N GLU A 347 -30.15 55.24 -50.02
CA GLU A 347 -29.03 55.36 -49.09
C GLU A 347 -29.45 55.99 -47.75
N LEU A 348 -30.29 57.02 -47.75
CA LEU A 348 -30.86 57.61 -46.54
C LEU A 348 -31.64 56.56 -45.73
N GLY A 349 -32.49 55.76 -46.38
CA GLY A 349 -33.23 54.67 -45.74
C GLY A 349 -32.33 53.60 -45.13
N LYS A 350 -31.19 53.26 -45.77
CA LYS A 350 -30.20 52.34 -45.19
C LYS A 350 -29.53 52.94 -43.95
N LEU A 351 -29.16 54.22 -43.99
CA LEU A 351 -28.52 54.90 -42.88
C LEU A 351 -29.46 55.03 -41.67
N LEU A 352 -30.75 55.33 -41.89
CA LEU A 352 -31.74 55.42 -40.81
C LEU A 352 -31.95 54.07 -40.11
N LYS A 353 -32.09 52.98 -40.88
CA LYS A 353 -32.23 51.62 -40.32
C LYS A 353 -31.01 51.14 -39.54
N ARG A 354 -29.82 51.72 -39.79
CA ARG A 354 -28.59 51.40 -39.05
C ARG A 354 -28.57 52.04 -37.65
N ILE A 355 -29.33 53.11 -37.44
CA ILE A 355 -29.50 53.74 -36.13
C ILE A 355 -30.48 52.92 -35.29
N ASP A 356 -31.70 52.72 -35.81
CA ASP A 356 -32.72 51.87 -35.20
C ASP A 356 -33.78 51.46 -36.26
N PRO A 357 -34.36 50.24 -36.19
CA PRO A 357 -35.35 49.77 -37.17
C PRO A 357 -36.63 50.62 -37.26
N GLY A 358 -36.96 51.40 -36.23
CA GLY A 358 -38.15 52.27 -36.17
C GLY A 358 -37.93 53.69 -36.66
N TRP A 359 -36.73 54.05 -37.15
CA TRP A 359 -36.44 55.40 -37.63
C TRP A 359 -36.87 55.62 -39.08
N ASP A 360 -37.63 56.69 -39.29
CA ASP A 360 -38.00 57.23 -40.59
C ASP A 360 -37.55 58.71 -40.72
N GLU A 361 -37.76 59.32 -41.89
CA GLU A 361 -37.35 60.72 -42.14
C GLU A 361 -38.05 61.72 -41.20
N ALA A 362 -39.30 61.43 -40.80
CA ALA A 362 -40.05 62.25 -39.85
C ALA A 362 -39.43 62.17 -38.44
N ALA A 363 -39.01 60.98 -38.00
CA ALA A 363 -38.30 60.78 -36.74
C ALA A 363 -36.93 61.49 -36.73
N LEU A 364 -36.20 61.49 -37.85
CA LEU A 364 -34.95 62.26 -37.98
C LEU A 364 -35.20 63.76 -37.87
N ALA A 365 -36.21 64.29 -38.57
CA ALA A 365 -36.55 65.71 -38.55
C ALA A 365 -37.04 66.18 -37.18
N ALA A 366 -37.76 65.31 -36.46
CA ALA A 366 -38.25 65.57 -35.10
C ALA A 366 -37.19 65.35 -34.01
N PHE A 367 -36.00 64.82 -34.35
CA PHE A 367 -34.97 64.49 -33.37
C PHE A 367 -34.40 65.75 -32.68
N PRO A 368 -34.59 65.92 -31.37
CA PRO A 368 -34.23 67.15 -30.69
C PRO A 368 -32.71 67.26 -30.49
N GLN A 369 -32.06 68.13 -31.28
CA GLN A 369 -30.62 68.42 -31.16
C GLN A 369 -30.31 69.39 -30.00
N THR A 370 -30.68 69.03 -28.78
CA THR A 370 -30.39 69.87 -27.60
C THR A 370 -28.92 69.79 -27.18
N ILE A 371 -28.42 70.85 -26.55
CA ILE A 371 -27.05 70.91 -26.01
C ILE A 371 -26.86 69.82 -24.93
N ALA A 372 -27.88 69.55 -24.12
CA ALA A 372 -27.85 68.50 -23.11
C ALA A 372 -27.66 67.09 -23.72
N LEU A 373 -28.34 66.80 -24.83
CA LEU A 373 -28.20 65.52 -25.52
C LEU A 373 -26.81 65.38 -26.18
N ARG A 374 -26.24 66.47 -26.71
CA ARG A 374 -24.87 66.47 -27.24
C ARG A 374 -23.83 66.19 -26.15
N GLU A 375 -24.00 66.74 -24.96
CA GLU A 375 -23.10 66.47 -23.84
C GLU A 375 -23.22 65.02 -23.36
N GLN A 376 -24.44 64.48 -23.27
CA GLN A 376 -24.66 63.06 -22.94
C GLN A 376 -24.03 62.11 -23.98
N ILE A 377 -24.18 62.40 -25.28
CA ILE A 377 -23.53 61.60 -26.34
C ILE A 377 -22.00 61.66 -26.21
N ARG A 378 -21.45 62.82 -25.84
CA ARG A 378 -20.01 62.98 -25.60
C ARG A 378 -19.55 62.17 -24.39
N GLU A 379 -20.25 62.26 -23.27
CA GLU A 379 -19.98 61.44 -22.06
C GLU A 379 -20.04 59.95 -22.38
N PHE A 380 -21.05 59.50 -23.14
CA PHE A 380 -21.12 58.11 -23.59
C PHE A 380 -19.96 57.72 -24.49
N ARG A 381 -19.55 58.59 -25.42
CA ARG A 381 -18.40 58.33 -26.29
C ARG A 381 -17.10 58.19 -25.48
N GLU A 382 -16.89 59.04 -24.48
CA GLU A 382 -15.73 58.99 -23.59
C GLU A 382 -15.79 57.71 -22.73
N ALA A 383 -16.95 57.36 -22.16
CA ALA A 383 -17.13 56.12 -21.40
C ALA A 383 -16.92 54.85 -22.24
N PHE A 384 -17.41 54.82 -23.49
CA PHE A 384 -17.18 53.70 -24.41
C PHE A 384 -15.70 53.60 -24.82
N ALA A 385 -15.02 54.72 -25.03
CA ALA A 385 -13.60 54.73 -25.32
C ALA A 385 -12.77 54.19 -24.15
N GLU A 386 -13.11 54.56 -22.91
CA GLU A 386 -12.46 54.05 -21.71
C GLU A 386 -12.71 52.54 -21.52
N LEU A 387 -13.95 52.08 -21.72
CA LEU A 387 -14.29 50.66 -21.67
C LEU A 387 -13.56 49.85 -22.75
N ALA A 388 -13.44 50.39 -23.97
CA ALA A 388 -12.69 49.76 -25.05
C ALA A 388 -11.20 49.65 -24.72
N GLN A 389 -10.60 50.68 -24.12
CA GLN A 389 -9.21 50.62 -23.65
C GLN A 389 -9.02 49.59 -22.53
N ARG A 390 -9.91 49.55 -21.54
CA ARG A 390 -9.86 48.54 -20.46
C ARG A 390 -9.97 47.12 -21.00
N GLN A 391 -10.82 46.90 -22.00
CA GLN A 391 -10.92 45.60 -22.67
C GLN A 391 -9.61 45.22 -23.37
N LEU A 392 -9.02 46.16 -24.12
CA LEU A 392 -7.78 45.92 -24.84
C LEU A 392 -6.60 45.63 -23.89
N HIS A 393 -6.56 46.31 -22.73
CA HIS A 393 -5.60 46.01 -21.66
C HIS A 393 -5.82 44.62 -21.06
N ALA A 394 -7.07 44.23 -20.75
CA ALA A 394 -7.39 42.92 -20.21
C ALA A 394 -7.10 41.76 -21.19
N GLU A 395 -7.27 41.99 -22.49
CA GLU A 395 -6.91 41.04 -23.56
C GLU A 395 -5.37 40.92 -23.70
N ALA A 396 -4.63 42.01 -23.53
CA ALA A 396 -3.17 41.98 -23.55
C ALA A 396 -2.58 41.26 -22.32
N GLU A 397 -3.12 41.50 -21.13
CA GLU A 397 -2.75 40.79 -19.90
C GLU A 397 -3.04 39.28 -20.01
N GLU A 398 -4.16 38.89 -20.65
CA GLU A 398 -4.46 37.49 -20.96
C GLU A 398 -3.36 36.83 -21.78
N MET A 399 -2.96 37.51 -22.84
CA MET A 399 -1.98 36.96 -23.78
C MET A 399 -0.62 36.77 -23.10
N MET A 400 -0.29 37.63 -22.15
CA MET A 400 0.92 37.51 -21.33
C MET A 400 0.82 36.34 -20.35
N LEU A 401 -0.27 36.22 -19.60
CA LEU A 401 -0.48 35.11 -18.64
C LEU A 401 -0.57 33.75 -19.34
N ALA A 402 -1.21 33.68 -20.51
CA ALA A 402 -1.28 32.47 -21.32
C ALA A 402 0.12 32.05 -21.82
N ARG A 403 0.98 33.01 -22.15
CA ARG A 403 2.39 32.73 -22.49
C ARG A 403 3.16 32.22 -21.28
N GLU A 404 3.04 32.86 -20.11
CA GLU A 404 3.68 32.42 -18.86
C GLU A 404 3.26 30.99 -18.48
N ALA A 405 1.97 30.68 -18.54
CA ALA A 405 1.46 29.33 -18.30
C ALA A 405 2.01 28.31 -19.31
N GLY A 406 2.13 28.70 -20.58
CA GLY A 406 2.76 27.88 -21.62
C GLY A 406 4.24 27.59 -21.34
N TYR A 407 4.99 28.57 -20.84
CA TYR A 407 6.39 28.38 -20.43
C TYR A 407 6.51 27.43 -19.23
N ALA A 408 5.71 27.65 -18.18
CA ALA A 408 5.71 26.78 -16.99
C ALA A 408 5.32 25.33 -17.33
N ALA A 409 4.35 25.13 -18.22
CA ALA A 409 3.95 23.80 -18.69
C ALA A 409 5.09 23.08 -19.44
N ALA A 410 5.83 23.80 -20.30
CA ALA A 410 6.98 23.25 -21.03
C ALA A 410 8.13 22.88 -20.08
N GLU A 411 8.40 23.69 -19.06
CA GLU A 411 9.42 23.42 -18.05
C GLU A 411 9.09 22.18 -17.21
N ARG A 412 7.81 22.03 -16.81
CA ARG A 412 7.32 20.81 -16.15
C ARG A 412 7.52 19.56 -17.03
N GLU A 413 7.17 19.62 -18.30
CA GLU A 413 7.32 18.48 -19.23
C GLU A 413 8.80 18.09 -19.40
N GLN A 414 9.71 19.05 -19.46
CA GLN A 414 11.16 18.81 -19.47
C GLN A 414 11.66 18.18 -18.16
N ALA A 415 11.19 18.64 -17.00
CA ALA A 415 11.54 18.05 -15.72
C ALA A 415 11.02 16.60 -15.58
N GLU A 416 9.78 16.34 -16.04
CA GLU A 416 9.15 15.02 -16.00
C GLU A 416 9.86 14.02 -16.93
N THR A 417 10.22 14.44 -18.14
CA THR A 417 11.01 13.62 -19.07
C THR A 417 12.42 13.34 -18.55
N ALA A 418 13.08 14.32 -17.92
CA ALA A 418 14.37 14.10 -17.25
C ALA A 418 14.28 13.09 -16.10
N LEU A 419 13.24 13.19 -15.27
CA LEU A 419 12.99 12.27 -14.15
C LEU A 419 12.72 10.83 -14.63
N ASN A 420 11.88 10.68 -15.66
CA ASN A 420 11.58 9.37 -16.25
C ASN A 420 12.81 8.77 -16.93
N GLY A 421 13.57 9.57 -17.68
CA GLY A 421 14.83 9.14 -18.29
C GLY A 421 15.90 8.74 -17.26
N TYR A 422 15.89 9.34 -16.06
CA TYR A 422 16.75 8.91 -14.96
C TYR A 422 16.30 7.56 -14.38
N ARG A 423 14.98 7.40 -14.15
CA ARG A 423 14.38 6.15 -13.63
C ARG A 423 14.65 4.96 -14.55
N GLU A 424 14.50 5.13 -15.86
CA GLU A 424 14.78 4.06 -16.83
C GLU A 424 16.26 3.65 -16.83
N ARG A 425 17.17 4.63 -16.90
CA ARG A 425 18.62 4.41 -16.90
C ARG A 425 19.15 3.74 -15.63
N HIS A 426 18.48 3.93 -14.50
CA HIS A 426 18.91 3.43 -13.21
C HIS A 426 17.96 2.36 -12.63
N SER A 427 17.01 1.84 -13.42
CA SER A 427 16.03 0.85 -12.95
C SER A 427 16.69 -0.45 -12.47
N GLU A 428 17.72 -0.93 -13.19
CA GLU A 428 18.50 -2.10 -12.78
C GLU A 428 19.37 -1.81 -11.54
N SER A 429 20.00 -0.63 -11.46
CA SER A 429 20.81 -0.23 -10.30
C SER A 429 19.99 -0.02 -9.03
N LEU A 430 18.79 0.55 -9.15
CA LEU A 430 17.82 0.72 -8.05
C LEU A 430 17.26 -0.63 -7.56
N SER A 431 17.20 -1.66 -8.41
CA SER A 431 16.80 -3.01 -8.00
C SER A 431 17.91 -3.77 -7.25
N LEU A 432 19.16 -3.33 -7.36
CA LEU A 432 20.36 -3.94 -6.76
C LEU A 432 20.85 -3.17 -5.53
N PHE A 433 19.95 -2.86 -4.59
CA PHE A 433 20.15 -2.14 -3.32
C PHE A 433 21.32 -2.65 -2.43
N ALA A 434 22.02 -3.71 -2.82
CA ALA A 434 22.98 -4.44 -1.98
C ALA A 434 24.45 -4.42 -2.45
N ARG A 435 24.83 -3.77 -3.57
CA ARG A 435 26.20 -3.97 -4.15
C ARG A 435 27.09 -2.75 -4.43
N PHE A 436 26.66 -1.52 -4.19
CA PHE A 436 27.48 -0.33 -4.47
C PHE A 436 27.98 0.39 -3.20
N PRO A 437 29.19 0.99 -3.22
CA PRO A 437 29.76 1.74 -2.10
C PRO A 437 28.94 3.01 -1.76
N ALA A 438 28.86 3.35 -0.47
CA ALA A 438 27.95 4.38 0.08
C ALA A 438 28.12 5.81 -0.49
N GLN A 439 29.26 6.13 -1.12
CA GLN A 439 29.52 7.45 -1.70
C GLN A 439 28.79 7.67 -3.04
N GLU A 440 28.69 6.65 -3.89
CA GLU A 440 28.00 6.73 -5.18
C GLU A 440 26.48 6.84 -4.99
N TRP A 441 25.95 6.15 -3.98
CA TRP A 441 24.53 6.25 -3.60
C TRP A 441 24.12 7.64 -3.14
N LYS A 442 24.99 8.32 -2.39
CA LYS A 442 24.69 9.65 -1.86
C LYS A 442 24.55 10.68 -2.99
N ALA A 443 25.45 10.62 -3.98
CA ALA A 443 25.39 11.47 -5.17
C ALA A 443 24.11 11.22 -5.98
N GLN A 444 23.73 9.96 -6.20
CA GLN A 444 22.50 9.61 -6.92
C GLN A 444 21.22 10.02 -6.17
N LEU A 445 21.20 9.88 -4.84
CA LEU A 445 20.09 10.34 -4.00
C LEU A 445 19.97 11.86 -3.97
N ASP A 446 21.09 12.57 -3.92
CA ASP A 446 21.11 14.04 -3.94
C ASP A 446 20.65 14.57 -5.31
N GLU A 447 21.01 13.90 -6.41
CA GLU A 447 20.53 14.23 -7.76
C GLU A 447 19.04 13.94 -7.94
N LEU A 448 18.54 12.80 -7.45
CA LEU A 448 17.10 12.49 -7.43
C LEU A 448 16.30 13.49 -6.58
N ARG A 449 16.84 13.90 -5.43
CA ARG A 449 16.20 14.92 -4.57
C ARG A 449 16.12 16.26 -5.27
N ARG A 450 17.18 16.66 -5.98
CA ARG A 450 17.19 17.89 -6.78
C ARG A 450 16.15 17.83 -7.89
N LEU A 451 16.13 16.77 -8.69
CA LEU A 451 15.15 16.61 -9.78
C LEU A 451 13.70 16.56 -9.27
N ALA A 452 13.46 15.94 -8.11
CA ALA A 452 12.15 15.94 -7.47
C ALA A 452 11.74 17.33 -6.95
N ALA A 453 12.69 18.11 -6.42
CA ALA A 453 12.45 19.48 -5.99
C ALA A 453 12.15 20.41 -7.18
N ASP A 454 12.92 20.30 -8.26
CA ASP A 454 12.71 21.05 -9.50
C ASP A 454 11.32 20.75 -10.10
N TRP A 455 10.90 19.48 -10.09
CA TRP A 455 9.55 19.08 -10.53
C TRP A 455 8.44 19.63 -9.62
N GLN A 456 8.61 19.58 -8.29
CA GLN A 456 7.63 20.13 -7.35
C GLN A 456 7.48 21.64 -7.48
N GLN A 457 8.58 22.35 -7.75
CA GLN A 457 8.56 23.80 -7.96
C GLN A 457 7.83 24.16 -9.26
N ALA A 458 8.13 23.46 -10.36
CA ALA A 458 7.42 23.66 -11.63
C ALA A 458 5.92 23.34 -11.53
N GLU A 459 5.54 22.31 -10.75
CA GLU A 459 4.12 21.99 -10.51
C GLU A 459 3.41 23.08 -9.70
N ALA A 460 4.07 23.66 -8.71
CA ALA A 460 3.52 24.76 -7.92
C ALA A 460 3.34 26.02 -8.78
N GLU A 461 4.32 26.38 -9.60
CA GLU A 461 4.26 27.53 -10.51
C GLU A 461 3.14 27.39 -11.53
N LEU A 462 2.91 26.19 -12.07
CA LEU A 462 1.78 25.89 -12.94
C LEU A 462 0.43 26.09 -12.24
N ARG A 463 0.26 25.58 -11.02
CA ARG A 463 -0.98 25.77 -10.24
C ARG A 463 -1.26 27.24 -9.96
N PHE A 464 -0.23 28.02 -9.59
CA PHE A 464 -0.38 29.46 -9.40
C PHE A 464 -0.69 30.22 -10.69
N ALA A 465 -0.23 29.74 -11.85
CA ALA A 465 -0.61 30.31 -13.15
C ALA A 465 -2.07 30.00 -13.50
N GLU A 466 -2.54 28.76 -13.25
CA GLU A 466 -3.93 28.35 -13.46
C GLU A 466 -4.91 29.10 -12.55
N GLU A 467 -4.58 29.31 -11.27
CA GLU A 467 -5.40 30.09 -10.34
C GLU A 467 -5.51 31.56 -10.75
N ARG A 468 -4.42 32.18 -11.24
CA ARG A 468 -4.43 33.54 -11.78
C ARG A 468 -5.33 33.65 -13.03
N ALA A 469 -5.21 32.69 -13.95
CA ALA A 469 -6.07 32.64 -15.13
C ALA A 469 -7.56 32.49 -14.77
N ALA A 470 -7.88 31.69 -13.75
CA ALA A 470 -9.25 31.53 -13.27
C ALA A 470 -9.80 32.82 -12.63
N HIS A 471 -9.01 33.51 -11.81
CA HIS A 471 -9.40 34.79 -11.22
C HIS A 471 -9.69 35.87 -12.28
N ASP A 472 -8.86 35.98 -13.32
CA ASP A 472 -9.07 36.95 -14.40
C ASP A 472 -10.26 36.61 -15.29
N SER A 473 -10.54 35.31 -15.50
CA SER A 473 -11.74 34.88 -16.23
C SER A 473 -13.04 35.35 -15.54
N ALA A 474 -13.08 35.32 -14.20
CA ALA A 474 -14.21 35.81 -13.42
C ALA A 474 -14.33 37.35 -13.46
N ALA A 475 -13.20 38.06 -13.45
CA ALA A 475 -13.17 39.51 -13.61
C ALA A 475 -13.70 39.95 -15.00
N ARG A 476 -13.42 39.19 -16.07
CA ARG A 476 -13.99 39.44 -17.41
C ARG A 476 -15.49 39.23 -17.48
N GLU A 477 -16.02 38.23 -16.80
CA GLU A 477 -17.46 37.98 -16.79
C GLU A 477 -18.19 39.13 -16.08
N GLN A 478 -17.59 39.67 -15.02
CA GLN A 478 -18.05 40.90 -14.38
C GLN A 478 -17.98 42.10 -15.33
N LEU A 479 -16.84 42.34 -16.00
CA LEU A 479 -16.70 43.46 -16.94
C LEU A 479 -17.70 43.37 -18.12
N ARG A 480 -17.91 42.18 -18.68
CA ARG A 480 -18.92 41.94 -19.73
C ARG A 480 -20.35 42.14 -19.22
N SER A 481 -20.61 41.80 -17.97
CA SER A 481 -21.92 42.04 -17.33
C SER A 481 -22.17 43.54 -17.14
N GLU A 482 -21.14 44.30 -16.74
CA GLU A 482 -21.19 45.76 -16.60
C GLU A 482 -21.40 46.45 -17.94
N GLN A 483 -20.72 46.00 -19.00
CA GLN A 483 -20.92 46.49 -20.37
C GLN A 483 -22.34 46.22 -20.90
N ARG A 484 -22.90 45.04 -20.63
CA ARG A 484 -24.29 44.72 -20.99
C ARG A 484 -25.28 45.56 -20.19
N ALA A 485 -24.99 45.82 -18.91
CA ALA A 485 -25.82 46.65 -18.05
C ALA A 485 -25.78 48.13 -18.47
N SER A 486 -24.60 48.67 -18.81
CA SER A 486 -24.44 50.04 -19.29
C SER A 486 -25.11 50.23 -20.66
N ALA A 487 -24.94 49.28 -21.60
CA ALA A 487 -25.63 49.31 -22.90
C ALA A 487 -27.17 49.25 -22.76
N ARG A 488 -27.69 48.43 -21.82
CA ARG A 488 -29.14 48.37 -21.53
C ARG A 488 -29.65 49.67 -20.90
N ARG A 489 -28.90 50.28 -19.98
CA ARG A 489 -29.27 51.58 -19.40
C ARG A 489 -29.31 52.67 -20.47
N LEU A 490 -28.35 52.67 -21.39
CA LEU A 490 -28.30 53.57 -22.54
C LEU A 490 -29.52 53.43 -23.45
N ALA A 491 -29.88 52.19 -23.80
CA ALA A 491 -31.06 51.89 -24.59
C ALA A 491 -32.36 52.34 -23.90
N LEU A 492 -32.47 52.15 -22.58
CA LEU A 492 -33.62 52.59 -21.79
C LEU A 492 -33.70 54.12 -21.68
N VAL A 493 -32.58 54.82 -21.53
CA VAL A 493 -32.55 56.30 -21.48
C VAL A 493 -32.93 56.89 -22.85
N LEU A 494 -32.41 56.33 -23.94
CA LEU A 494 -32.76 56.74 -25.31
C LEU A 494 -34.24 56.46 -25.62
N ALA A 495 -34.78 55.31 -25.20
CA ALA A 495 -36.20 54.99 -25.35
C ALA A 495 -37.09 55.90 -24.49
N ALA A 496 -36.70 56.23 -23.26
CA ALA A 496 -37.43 57.14 -22.39
C ALA A 496 -37.46 58.58 -22.94
N LEU A 497 -36.36 59.05 -23.55
CA LEU A 497 -36.30 60.34 -24.22
C LEU A 497 -37.16 60.38 -25.50
N ALA A 498 -37.18 59.30 -26.28
CA ALA A 498 -38.07 59.17 -27.44
C ALA A 498 -39.56 59.15 -27.06
N LEU A 499 -39.91 58.54 -25.92
CA LEU A 499 -41.27 58.50 -25.39
C LEU A 499 -41.70 59.79 -24.66
N ALA A 500 -40.76 60.61 -24.17
CA ALA A 500 -41.06 61.89 -23.52
C ALA A 500 -41.24 63.05 -24.52
N ALA A 501 -40.74 62.90 -25.75
CA ALA A 501 -40.86 63.91 -26.80
C ALA A 501 -42.30 64.32 -27.18
N PRO A 502 -43.33 63.44 -27.17
CA PRO A 502 -44.71 63.86 -27.44
C PRO A 502 -45.34 64.65 -26.30
N GLY A 503 -44.84 64.53 -25.06
CA GLY A 503 -45.40 65.19 -23.88
C GLY A 503 -45.03 66.66 -23.74
N ALA A 504 -43.85 67.06 -24.25
CA ALA A 504 -43.39 68.44 -24.20
C ALA A 504 -44.01 69.32 -25.31
N LEU A 505 -44.50 68.73 -26.40
CA LEU A 505 -45.18 69.42 -27.50
C LEU A 505 -46.67 69.71 -27.25
N LEU A 506 -47.25 69.20 -26.15
CA LEU A 506 -48.64 69.48 -25.74
C LEU A 506 -48.74 70.50 -24.59
N ALA A 507 -47.61 71.04 -24.11
CA ALA A 507 -47.56 72.01 -23.00
C ALA A 507 -46.85 73.33 -23.33
N ALA A 508 -46.61 73.62 -24.62
CA ALA A 508 -46.04 74.89 -25.10
C ALA A 508 -46.96 75.57 -26.11
#